data_AF-A0ABD0NI40-F1
#
_entry.id   AF-A0ABD0NI40-F1
#
_cell.length_a   1.000
_cell.length_b   1.000
_cell.length_c   1.000
_cell.angle_alpha   90.00
_cell.angle_beta   90.00
_cell.angle_gamma   90.00
#
_symmetry.space_group_name_H-M   'P 1'
#
loop_
_entity.id
_entity.type
_entity.pdbx_description
1 polymer ?
#
loop_
_entity_poly.entity_id
_entity_poly.type
_entity_poly.pdbx_seq_one_letter_code
_entity_poly.pdbx_strand_id
1 'polypeptide(L)'
;MGNAVSKQRLAHWVVDAITLAYQCQGEPCPLGVRAHSWSVASAWALAHGASLAHICRAAGWATPNTFARFYNLHIEPVSSHVL
;
A
#
# COMPACT_ATOMS: atom_id res chain seq x y z
N MET A 1 -6.38 -13.08 26.80
CA MET A 1 -5.03 -13.62 26.49
C MET A 1 -4.66 -13.15 25.09
N GLY A 2 -3.62 -12.32 24.95
CA GLY A 2 -3.16 -11.79 23.67
C GLY A 2 -2.12 -12.71 23.04
N ASN A 3 -2.54 -13.59 22.14
CA ASN A 3 -1.63 -14.41 21.35
C ASN A 3 -1.19 -13.66 20.09
N ALA A 4 0.02 -13.93 19.61
CA ALA A 4 0.50 -13.39 18.35
C ALA A 4 -0.42 -13.78 17.19
N VAL A 5 -0.79 -12.82 16.36
CA VAL A 5 -1.62 -13.05 15.17
C VAL A 5 -0.79 -13.74 14.11
N SER A 6 -1.36 -14.75 13.43
CA SER A 6 -0.68 -15.42 12.33
C SER A 6 -0.56 -14.48 11.12
N LYS A 7 0.51 -14.65 10.32
CA LYS A 7 0.70 -13.89 9.07
C LYS A 7 -0.51 -13.98 8.14
N GLN A 8 -1.13 -15.16 8.06
CA GLN A 8 -2.33 -15.39 7.26
C GLN A 8 -3.52 -14.58 7.76
N ARG A 9 -3.75 -14.54 9.08
CA ARG A 9 -4.85 -13.78 9.66
C ARG A 9 -4.66 -12.27 9.45
N LEU A 10 -3.43 -11.78 9.62
CA LEU A 10 -3.10 -10.38 9.33
C LEU A 10 -3.34 -10.05 7.85
N ALA A 11 -2.95 -10.95 6.94
CA ALA A 11 -3.16 -10.74 5.51
C ALA A 11 -4.66 -10.65 5.15
N HIS A 12 -5.52 -11.48 5.75
CA HIS A 12 -6.97 -11.37 5.57
C HIS A 12 -7.50 -10.03 6.10
N TRP A 13 -7.08 -9.59 7.28
CA TRP A 13 -7.52 -8.30 7.81
C TRP A 13 -7.16 -7.11 6.91
N VAL A 14 -5.99 -7.14 6.26
CA VAL A 14 -5.61 -6.11 5.29
C VAL A 14 -6.53 -6.15 4.07
N VAL A 15 -6.83 -7.33 3.53
CA VAL A 15 -7.74 -7.49 2.39
C VAL A 15 -9.16 -7.04 2.74
N ASP A 16 -9.65 -7.39 3.94
CA ASP A 16 -10.96 -7.01 4.44
C ASP A 16 -11.06 -5.49 4.58
N ALA A 17 -10.03 -4.85 5.15
CA ALA A 17 -9.98 -3.39 5.31
C ALA A 17 -9.99 -2.65 3.95
N ILE A 18 -9.23 -3.14 2.96
CA ILE A 18 -9.24 -2.57 1.61
C ILE A 18 -10.62 -2.74 0.98
N THR A 19 -11.19 -3.95 1.05
CA THR A 19 -12.51 -4.26 0.49
C THR A 19 -13.59 -3.37 1.09
N LEU A 20 -13.58 -3.19 2.41
CA LEU A 20 -14.49 -2.31 3.11
C LEU A 20 -14.32 -0.85 2.67
N ALA A 21 -13.10 -0.36 2.48
CA ALA A 21 -12.86 1.00 2.02
C ALA A 21 -13.49 1.26 0.65
N TYR A 22 -13.31 0.34 -0.31
CA TYR A 22 -13.95 0.42 -1.64
C TYR A 22 -15.48 0.39 -1.54
N GLN A 23 -16.04 -0.51 -0.72
CA GLN A 23 -17.48 -0.58 -0.46
C GLN A 23 -18.02 0.75 0.09
N CYS A 24 -17.32 1.37 1.05
CA CYS A 24 -17.72 2.66 1.62
C CYS A 24 -17.64 3.81 0.61
N GLN A 25 -16.77 3.72 -0.41
CA GLN A 25 -16.69 4.71 -1.49
C GLN A 25 -17.70 4.44 -2.63
N GLY A 26 -18.42 3.31 -2.60
CA GLY A 26 -19.33 2.91 -3.68
C GLY A 26 -18.61 2.44 -4.95
N GLU A 27 -17.32 2.17 -4.87
CA GLU A 27 -16.46 1.77 -6.00
C GLU A 27 -16.24 0.25 -5.99
N PRO A 28 -16.10 -0.40 -7.17
CA PRO A 28 -15.82 -1.83 -7.23
C PRO A 28 -14.40 -2.12 -6.71
N CYS A 29 -14.30 -3.04 -5.74
CA CYS A 29 -13.01 -3.49 -5.25
C CYS A 29 -12.24 -4.25 -6.36
N PRO A 30 -10.94 -3.92 -6.61
CA PRO A 30 -10.15 -4.60 -7.62
C PRO A 30 -10.04 -6.11 -7.38
N LEU A 31 -10.08 -6.90 -8.46
CA LEU A 31 -9.86 -8.34 -8.38
C LEU A 31 -8.41 -8.65 -7.96
N GLY A 32 -8.23 -9.57 -7.01
CA GLY A 32 -6.89 -10.03 -6.61
C GLY A 32 -6.16 -9.13 -5.61
N VAL A 33 -6.88 -8.35 -4.81
CA VAL A 33 -6.32 -7.63 -3.65
C VAL A 33 -5.61 -8.62 -2.73
N ARG A 34 -4.33 -8.38 -2.49
CA ARG A 34 -3.50 -9.14 -1.55
C ARG A 34 -2.84 -8.15 -0.62
N ALA A 35 -2.51 -8.57 0.60
CA ALA A 35 -1.74 -7.73 1.52
C ALA A 35 -0.41 -7.24 0.90
N HIS A 36 0.18 -8.05 0.01
CA HIS A 36 1.37 -7.67 -0.76
C HIS A 36 1.10 -6.71 -1.93
N SER A 37 -0.16 -6.44 -2.29
CA SER A 37 -0.55 -5.42 -3.29
C SER A 37 -0.47 -3.99 -2.74
N TRP A 38 0.07 -3.81 -1.52
CA TRP A 38 0.41 -2.50 -0.93
C TRP A 38 1.45 -1.74 -1.76
N SER A 39 1.98 -2.29 -2.85
CA SER A 39 3.00 -1.63 -3.65
C SER A 39 2.64 -0.19 -4.06
N VAL A 40 1.35 0.04 -4.32
CA VAL A 40 0.77 1.34 -4.64
C VAL A 40 0.95 2.35 -3.51
N ALA A 41 0.81 1.96 -2.24
CA ALA A 41 0.90 2.92 -1.13
C ALA A 41 2.33 3.42 -0.88
N SER A 42 3.36 2.58 -1.09
CA SER A 42 4.76 3.04 -1.03
C SER A 42 5.08 3.99 -2.19
N ALA A 43 4.64 3.65 -3.40
CA ALA A 43 4.78 4.52 -4.57
C ALA A 43 4.02 5.85 -4.37
N TRP A 44 2.82 5.80 -3.79
CA TRP A 44 1.97 6.96 -3.56
C TRP A 44 2.58 7.89 -2.53
N ALA A 45 3.14 7.34 -1.43
CA ALA A 45 3.87 8.12 -0.45
C ALA A 45 5.04 8.90 -1.09
N LEU A 46 5.81 8.26 -2.00
CA LEU A 46 6.87 8.95 -2.72
C LEU A 46 6.31 10.05 -3.63
N ALA A 47 5.24 9.78 -4.38
CA ALA A 47 4.57 10.78 -5.24
C ALA A 47 4.05 11.99 -4.45
N HIS A 48 3.72 11.81 -3.16
CA HIS A 48 3.27 12.88 -2.27
C HIS A 48 4.40 13.47 -1.41
N GLY A 49 5.66 13.27 -1.81
CA GLY A 49 6.82 13.94 -1.23
C GLY A 49 7.40 13.29 0.03
N ALA A 50 6.95 12.09 0.41
CA ALA A 50 7.60 11.37 1.49
C ALA A 50 9.03 10.96 1.08
N SER A 51 9.99 11.09 1.99
CA SER A 51 11.37 10.72 1.68
C SER A 51 11.53 9.20 1.57
N LEU A 52 12.36 8.76 0.63
CA LEU A 52 12.61 7.33 0.40
C LEU A 52 13.16 6.62 1.65
N ALA A 53 13.94 7.31 2.47
CA ALA A 53 14.44 6.79 3.74
C ALA A 53 13.31 6.55 4.76
N HIS A 54 12.30 7.44 4.81
CA HIS A 54 11.14 7.26 5.67
C HIS A 54 10.28 6.09 5.18
N ILE A 55 10.04 6.00 3.88
CA ILE A 55 9.30 4.89 3.25
C ILE A 55 9.97 3.55 3.55
N CYS A 56 11.30 3.44 3.34
CA CYS A 56 12.03 2.21 3.62
C CYS A 56 11.97 1.82 5.10
N ARG A 57 12.06 2.79 6.01
CA ARG A 57 11.94 2.56 7.45
C ARG A 57 10.55 2.04 7.83
N ALA A 58 9.49 2.66 7.30
CA ALA A 58 8.11 2.24 7.55
C ALA A 58 7.79 0.85 6.98
N ALA A 59 8.35 0.54 5.79
CA ALA A 59 8.19 -0.75 5.14
C ALA A 59 9.13 -1.85 5.69
N GLY A 60 10.05 -1.51 6.59
CA GLY A 60 11.05 -2.45 7.13
C GLY A 60 12.11 -2.90 6.12
N TRP A 61 12.35 -2.13 5.06
CA TRP A 61 13.38 -2.46 4.06
C TRP A 61 14.75 -1.94 4.49
N ALA A 62 15.74 -2.82 4.42
CA ALA A 62 17.12 -2.47 4.73
C ALA A 62 17.75 -1.53 3.68
N THR A 63 17.28 -1.57 2.42
CA THR A 63 17.83 -0.75 1.34
C THR A 63 16.75 -0.16 0.43
N PRO A 64 17.02 0.99 -0.22
CA PRO A 64 16.14 1.57 -1.22
C PRO A 64 15.96 0.72 -2.48
N ASN A 65 16.85 -0.25 -2.72
CA ASN A 65 16.79 -1.11 -3.90
C ASN A 65 15.49 -1.94 -3.95
N THR A 66 14.98 -2.37 -2.79
CA THR A 66 13.67 -3.05 -2.72
C THR A 66 12.58 -2.16 -3.27
N PHE A 67 12.57 -0.87 -2.88
CA PHE A 67 11.62 0.10 -3.41
C PHE A 67 11.79 0.26 -4.93
N ALA A 68 13.01 0.56 -5.39
CA ALA A 68 13.28 0.82 -6.80
C ALA A 68 12.84 -0.33 -7.72
N ARG A 69 13.05 -1.58 -7.30
CA ARG A 69 12.75 -2.77 -8.12
C ARG A 69 11.29 -3.17 -8.16
N PHE A 70 10.55 -2.96 -7.07
CA PHE A 70 9.22 -3.57 -6.91
C PHE A 70 8.10 -2.54 -6.60
N TYR A 71 8.46 -1.31 -6.25
CA TYR A 71 7.55 -0.30 -5.71
C TYR A 71 7.70 1.08 -6.36
N ASN A 72 8.61 1.27 -7.32
CA ASN A 72 8.70 2.50 -8.10
C ASN A 72 7.68 2.49 -9.26
N LEU A 73 6.40 2.41 -8.89
CA LEU A 73 5.30 2.47 -9.85
C LEU A 73 5.08 3.93 -10.26
N HIS A 74 4.84 4.14 -11.55
CA HIS A 74 4.41 5.45 -12.05
C HIS A 74 3.00 5.72 -11.51
N ILE A 75 2.87 6.72 -10.65
CA ILE A 75 1.59 7.16 -10.09
C ILE A 75 1.37 8.58 -10.56
N GLU A 76 0.31 8.77 -11.35
CA GLU A 76 -0.19 10.10 -11.67
C GLU A 76 -0.69 10.75 -10.36
N PRO A 77 -0.16 11.91 -9.97
CA PRO A 77 -0.67 12.62 -8.81
C PRO A 77 -2.14 13.01 -9.06
N VAL A 78 -2.99 12.87 -8.05
CA VAL A 78 -4.43 13.19 -8.14
C VAL A 78 -4.71 14.65 -8.56
N SER A 79 -3.70 15.52 -8.53
CA SER A 79 -3.78 16.88 -9.07
C SER A 79 -3.98 16.98 -10.58
N SER A 80 -3.87 15.90 -11.36
CA SER A 80 -4.09 15.93 -12.82
C SER A 80 -5.57 16.03 -13.26
N HIS A 81 -6.53 16.05 -12.32
CA HIS A 81 -7.97 16.14 -12.61
C HIS A 81 -8.69 17.32 -11.94
N VAL A 82 -7.98 18.41 -11.64
CA VAL A 82 -8.63 19.68 -11.30
C VAL A 82 -8.16 20.76 -12.27
N LEU A 83 -8.99 20.95 -13.30
CA LEU A 83 -9.06 22.02 -14.30
C LEU A 83 -7.95 22.07 -15.37
#